data_AF-A0A239WS59-F1
#
_entry.id   AF-A0A239WS59-F1
#
_cell.length_a   1.000
_cell.length_b   1.000
_cell.length_c   1.000
_cell.angle_alpha   90.00
_cell.angle_beta   90.00
_cell.angle_gamma   90.00
#
_symmetry.space_group_name_H-M   'P 1'
#
loop_
_entity.id
_entity.type
_entity.pdbx_description
1 polymer ?
#
loop_
_entity_poly.entity_id
_entity_poly.type
_entity_poly.pdbx_seq_one_letter_code
_entity_poly.pdbx_strand_id
1 'polypeptide(L)'
;MKPKLKFLDRYLTLWIFLAMIFGVTLGYFFPNIKEINEKLSVGSTNILLAIGLILMMYPPLAKVDYSLLPKAFSDKKAMSLSLFLNWII
;
A
#
# COMPACT_ATOMS: atom_id res chain seq x y z
N MET A 1 17.29 -8.47 23.18
CA MET A 1 17.88 -7.40 22.33
C MET A 1 16.75 -6.59 21.72
N LYS A 2 16.61 -5.30 22.07
CA LYS A 2 15.56 -4.43 21.49
C LYS A 2 15.98 -4.11 20.04
N PRO A 3 15.25 -4.52 19.01
CA PRO A 3 15.61 -4.16 17.64
C PRO A 3 15.52 -2.64 17.53
N LYS A 4 16.66 -1.97 17.33
CA LYS A 4 16.70 -0.55 17.02
C LYS A 4 15.95 -0.39 15.69
N LEU A 5 14.81 0.29 15.71
CA LEU A 5 14.12 0.73 14.49
C LEU A 5 15.16 1.36 13.56
N LYS A 6 15.26 0.88 12.32
CA LYS A 6 16.24 1.38 11.35
C LYS A 6 16.04 2.89 11.23
N PHE A 7 17.11 3.65 11.00
CA PHE A 7 17.03 5.11 10.79
C PHE A 7 15.99 5.49 9.72
N LEU A 8 15.76 4.61 8.74
CA LEU A 8 14.75 4.75 7.71
C LEU A 8 13.31 4.65 8.26
N ASP A 9 13.04 3.72 9.18
CA ASP A 9 11.71 3.58 9.81
C ASP A 9 11.41 4.75 10.76
N ARG A 10 12.44 5.30 11.41
CA ARG A 10 12.30 6.44 12.32
C ARG A 10 11.91 7.73 11.59
N TYR A 11 12.45 7.95 10.39
CA TYR A 11 12.18 9.14 9.57
C TYR A 11 11.30 8.83 8.36
N LEU A 12 10.55 7.72 8.38
CA LEU A 12 9.76 7.22 7.25
C LEU A 12 8.86 8.30 6.65
N THR A 13 8.15 9.05 7.51
CA THR A 13 7.26 10.14 7.08
C THR A 13 8.00 11.23 6.30
N LEU A 14 9.21 11.60 6.73
CA LEU A 14 10.02 12.63 6.08
C LEU A 14 10.53 12.13 4.72
N TRP A 15 10.97 10.87 4.65
CA TRP A 15 11.36 10.24 3.39
C TRP A 15 10.20 10.10 2.40
N ILE A 16 9.00 9.72 2.87
CA ILE A 16 7.79 9.66 2.05
C ILE A 16 7.47 11.04 1.46
N PHE A 17 7.58 12.10 2.27
CA PHE A 17 7.32 13.46 1.82
C PHE A 17 8.35 13.95 0.79
N LEU A 18 9.63 13.68 1.04
CA LEU A 18 10.70 13.97 0.07
C LEU A 18 10.49 13.22 -1.25
N ALA A 19 10.15 11.93 -1.20
CA ALA A 19 9.88 11.12 -2.38
C ALA A 19 8.66 11.62 -3.16
N MET A 20 7.60 12.05 -2.47
CA MET A 20 6.43 12.68 -3.12
C MET A 20 6.81 13.98 -3.83
N ILE A 21 7.49 14.89 -3.15
CA ILE A 21 7.91 16.17 -3.75
C ILE A 21 8.78 15.89 -4.98
N PHE A 22 9.80 15.06 -4.83
CA PHE A 22 10.72 14.75 -5.91
C PHE A 22 10.03 14.07 -7.09
N GLY A 23 9.14 13.09 -6.82
CA GLY A 23 8.37 12.39 -7.86
C GLY A 23 7.41 13.30 -8.63
N VAL A 24 6.72 14.21 -7.92
CA VAL A 24 5.80 15.18 -8.54
C VAL A 24 6.58 16.20 -9.37
N THR A 25 7.67 16.74 -8.83
CA THR A 25 8.51 17.72 -9.54
C THR A 25 9.12 17.10 -10.80
N LEU A 26 9.68 15.89 -10.72
CA LEU A 26 10.19 15.19 -11.90
C LEU A 26 9.10 14.88 -12.92
N GLY A 27 7.93 14.42 -12.47
CA GLY A 27 6.78 14.16 -13.35
C GLY A 27 6.23 15.42 -14.02
N TYR A 28 6.40 16.60 -13.41
CA TYR A 28 6.03 17.89 -13.99
C TYR A 28 7.03 18.37 -15.05
N PHE A 29 8.34 18.26 -14.80
CA PHE A 29 9.38 18.70 -15.74
C PHE A 29 9.60 17.74 -16.92
N PHE A 30 9.36 16.44 -16.75
CA PHE A 30 9.58 15.43 -17.79
C PHE A 30 8.27 14.79 -18.26
N PRO A 31 7.61 15.32 -19.31
CA PRO A 31 6.36 14.76 -19.83
C PRO A 31 6.54 13.38 -20.46
N ASN A 32 7.75 13.01 -20.90
CA ASN A 32 8.05 11.66 -21.40
C ASN A 32 7.79 10.57 -20.34
N ILE A 33 7.95 10.87 -19.05
CA ILE A 33 7.63 9.91 -17.97
C ILE A 33 6.12 9.65 -17.94
N LYS A 34 5.30 10.67 -18.21
CA LYS A 34 3.85 10.52 -18.34
C LYS A 34 3.49 9.71 -19.58
N GLU A 35 4.16 9.94 -20.72
CA GLU A 35 3.89 9.20 -21.96
C GLU A 35 4.23 7.70 -21.83
N ILE A 36 5.31 7.35 -21.11
CA ILE A 36 5.64 5.95 -20.79
C ILE A 36 4.58 5.35 -19.85
N ASN A 37 4.11 6.11 -18.86
CA ASN A 37 3.04 5.67 -17.98
C ASN A 37 1.70 5.49 -18.72
N GLU A 38 1.38 6.34 -19.70
CA GLU A 38 0.21 6.20 -20.56
C GLU A 38 0.29 4.94 -21.43
N LYS A 39 1.47 4.65 -22.03
CA LYS A 39 1.69 3.43 -22.82
C LYS A 39 1.65 2.15 -21.98
N LEU A 40 1.96 2.25 -20.69
CA LEU A 40 1.88 1.17 -19.69
C LEU A 40 0.56 1.16 -18.91
N SER A 41 -0.36 2.06 -19.23
CA SER A 41 -1.72 2.08 -18.69
C SER A 41 -2.64 1.30 -19.61
N VAL A 42 -3.30 0.28 -19.07
CA VAL A 42 -4.43 -0.35 -19.74
C VAL A 42 -5.68 0.19 -19.07
N GLY A 43 -6.36 1.13 -19.74
CA GLY A 43 -7.50 1.86 -19.17
C GLY A 43 -7.07 3.01 -18.24
N SER A 44 -7.37 2.88 -16.94
CA SER A 44 -7.07 3.89 -15.89
C SER A 44 -6.01 3.45 -14.88
N THR A 45 -5.56 2.19 -14.94
CA THR A 45 -4.62 1.62 -13.98
C THR A 45 -3.27 1.38 -14.63
N ASN A 46 -2.26 2.08 -14.15
CA ASN A 46 -0.90 1.90 -14.62
C ASN A 46 -0.34 0.57 -14.10
N ILE A 47 0.22 -0.26 -14.99
CA ILE A 47 0.80 -1.56 -14.63
C ILE A 47 1.89 -1.43 -13.57
N LEU A 48 2.71 -0.38 -13.61
CA LEU A 48 3.76 -0.11 -12.64
C LEU A 48 3.19 0.17 -11.24
N LEU A 49 2.10 0.95 -11.17
CA LEU A 49 1.37 1.16 -9.91
C LEU A 49 0.72 -0.13 -9.41
N ALA A 50 0.11 -0.92 -10.29
CA ALA A 50 -0.51 -2.19 -9.91
C ALA A 50 0.51 -3.16 -9.31
N ILE A 51 1.70 -3.30 -9.92
CA ILE A 51 2.79 -4.11 -9.36
C ILE A 51 3.22 -3.56 -8.00
N GLY A 52 3.35 -2.24 -7.86
CA GLY A 52 3.68 -1.59 -6.58
C GLY A 52 2.68 -1.93 -5.47
N LEU A 53 1.38 -1.89 -5.76
CA LEU A 53 0.32 -2.23 -4.82
C LEU A 53 0.33 -3.72 -4.44
N ILE A 54 0.51 -4.62 -5.41
CA ILE A 54 0.60 -6.07 -5.17
C ILE A 54 1.79 -6.37 -4.24
N LEU A 55 2.96 -5.77 -4.50
CA LEU A 55 4.14 -5.94 -3.66
C LEU A 55 3.94 -5.41 -2.24
N MET A 56 3.11 -4.39 -2.03
CA MET A 56 2.76 -3.91 -0.68
C MET A 56 1.76 -4.81 0.05
N MET A 57 0.83 -5.46 -0.68
CA MET A 57 -0.15 -6.39 -0.09
C MET A 57 0.45 -7.76 0.24
N TYR A 58 1.46 -8.21 -0.48
CA TYR A 58 2.08 -9.52 -0.28
C TYR A 58 2.68 -9.74 1.13
N PRO A 59 3.48 -8.80 1.70
CA PRO A 59 4.10 -8.99 3.02
C PRO A 59 3.09 -9.16 4.17
N PRO A 60 2.00 -8.35 4.27
CA PRO A 60 0.95 -8.59 5.26
C PRO A 60 0.33 -9.97 5.12
N LEU A 61 -0.04 -10.40 3.90
CA LEU A 61 -0.69 -11.69 3.65
C LEU A 61 0.20 -12.87 4.04
N ALA A 62 1.50 -12.81 3.73
CA ALA A 62 2.46 -13.86 4.09
C ALA A 62 2.71 -13.95 5.60
N LYS A 63 2.44 -12.89 6.36
CA LYS A 63 2.64 -12.83 7.82
C LYS A 63 1.42 -13.29 8.61
N VAL A 64 0.27 -13.54 7.97
CA VAL A 64 -0.95 -13.97 8.65
C VAL A 64 -0.82 -15.41 9.14
N ASP A 65 -1.16 -15.63 10.42
CA ASP A 65 -1.31 -16.97 10.99
C ASP A 65 -2.71 -17.52 10.65
N TYR A 66 -2.76 -18.43 9.68
CA TYR A 66 -4.01 -19.04 9.21
C TYR A 66 -4.72 -19.88 10.29
N SER A 67 -4.02 -20.29 11.36
CA SER A 67 -4.63 -21.06 12.46
C SER A 67 -5.61 -20.23 13.30
N LEU A 68 -5.48 -18.90 13.27
CA LEU A 68 -6.35 -17.97 14.00
C LEU A 68 -7.58 -17.54 13.18
N LEU A 69 -7.61 -17.81 11.87
CA LEU A 69 -8.74 -17.45 11.01
C LEU A 69 -10.08 -18.05 11.48
N PRO A 70 -10.17 -19.35 11.85
CA PRO A 70 -11.44 -19.93 12.32
C PRO A 70 -11.99 -19.22 13.56
N LYS A 71 -11.09 -18.74 14.43
CA LYS A 71 -11.45 -18.00 15.65
C LYS A 71 -11.97 -16.60 15.33
N ALA A 72 -11.41 -15.93 14.32
CA ALA A 72 -11.91 -14.64 13.82
C ALA A 72 -13.32 -14.75 13.21
N PHE A 73 -13.62 -15.84 12.50
CA PHE A 73 -14.96 -16.10 11.94
C PHE A 73 -16.01 -16.51 13.00
N SER A 74 -15.57 -16.94 14.20
CA SER A 74 -16.48 -17.26 15.31
C SER A 74 -17.17 -16.01 15.86
N ASP A 75 -16.50 -14.86 15.85
CA ASP A 75 -17.07 -13.57 16.27
C ASP A 75 -17.80 -12.86 15.11
N LYS A 76 -18.90 -13.47 14.66
CA LYS A 76 -19.73 -12.95 13.57
C LYS A 76 -20.28 -11.56 13.85
N LYS A 77 -20.50 -11.21 15.12
CA LYS A 77 -21.05 -9.90 15.51
C LYS A 77 -20.01 -8.80 15.29
N ALA A 78 -18.78 -9.00 15.76
CA ALA A 78 -17.70 -8.06 15.52
C ALA A 78 -17.34 -7.96 14.03
N MET A 79 -17.29 -9.10 13.33
CA MET A 79 -16.94 -9.13 11.90
C MET A 79 -18.00 -8.40 11.04
N SER A 80 -19.29 -8.66 11.27
CA SER A 80 -20.38 -7.99 10.55
C SER A 80 -20.42 -6.49 10.84
N LEU A 81 -20.23 -6.10 12.10
CA LEU A 81 -20.17 -4.69 12.48
C LEU A 81 -18.99 -3.96 11.83
N SER A 82 -17.81 -4.58 11.80
CA SER A 82 -16.62 -4.01 11.14
C SER A 82 -16.82 -3.86 9.63
N LEU A 83 -17.44 -4.84 8.97
CA LEU A 83 -17.75 -4.75 7.54
C LEU A 83 -18.74 -3.62 7.27
N PHE A 84 -19.81 -3.51 8.06
CA PHE A 84 -20.78 -2.43 7.96
C PHE A 84 -20.12 -1.05 8.16
N LEU A 85 -19.30 -0.90 9.20
CA LEU A 85 -18.60 0.35 9.50
C LEU A 85 -17.57 0.75 8.43
N ASN A 86 -16.93 -0.21 7.78
CA ASN A 86 -15.86 0.07 6.80
C ASN A 86 -16.39 0.28 5.38
N TRP A 87 -17.52 -0.33 5.04
CA TRP A 87 -18.06 -0.31 3.67
C TRP A 87 -19.36 0.50 3.50
N ILE A 88 -20.19 0.61 4.55
CA ILE A 88 -21.51 1.26 4.45
C ILE A 88 -21.50 2.67 5.06
N ILE A 89 -20.78 2.86 6.16
CA ILE A 89 -20.54 4.18 6.75
C ILE A 89 -19.38 4.84 6.00
#